data_AF-A0A0D7X1W3-F1
#
_entry.id   AF-A0A0D7X1W3-F1
#
_cell.length_a   1.000
_cell.length_b   1.000
_cell.length_c   1.000
_cell.angle_alpha   90.00
_cell.angle_beta   90.00
_cell.angle_gamma   90.00
#
_symmetry.space_group_name_H-M   'P 1'
#
loop_
_entity.id
_entity.type
_entity.pdbx_description
1 polymer ?
#
loop_
_entity_poly.entity_id
_entity_poly.type
_entity_poly.pdbx_seq_one_letter_code
_entity_poly.pdbx_strand_id
1 'polypeptide(L)'
;MAEQRIYSIKDLNRYIRMKLESDQVLSDVWIRGEISNFTHHSSGHMYFTLKDEGSRIRSIMFATHNQRLPFVPKEGTRVIARGNVSVYERDGQYQFYATQMQPDGVGSLYLAYEQLKQKLDVEGLFDSARKRNLPAHPTTIGVITSPTGAAVRDIITTLQRRYPQAGIVLYPVLVQGKGAAPAIVKAIEAMNRMQEVQVMIVGRGGGSLEELWAFNEEAVARAIFASGIPVISAVGHETDFTIADFVADLRAATPTAAAELAVPHQQELRDQLLQREQRLRNALRQRLETSRERLTRLRRSPVLLHPRRYMLQHAERMDMLHQRLIRAASNRSRLNAEKNARMRQVLERFNPREQIRSARKQTDAAQRQLESAMRAITKTGRQQLYAGIRQLDALSPLKVMSRGYSLVYDEQEKRLIKSLKDVQPGDSIKIKVSDGQLDCQVWGMKEDAKHGGE
;
A
#
# COMPACT_ATOMS: atom_id res chain seq x y z
N MET A 1 -29.53 115.60 17.24
CA MET A 1 -29.81 114.88 15.98
C MET A 1 -28.63 113.94 15.76
N ALA A 2 -28.83 112.63 15.81
CA ALA A 2 -27.76 111.67 15.53
C ALA A 2 -27.44 111.75 14.03
N GLU A 3 -26.17 111.97 13.67
CA GLU A 3 -25.71 111.92 12.28
C GLU A 3 -26.19 110.61 11.64
N GLN A 4 -27.00 110.71 10.58
CA GLN A 4 -27.39 109.56 9.79
C GLN A 4 -26.15 109.04 9.07
N ARG A 5 -25.66 107.87 9.50
CA ARG A 5 -24.54 107.18 8.89
C ARG A 5 -24.95 106.67 7.50
N ILE A 6 -24.49 107.34 6.45
CA ILE A 6 -24.71 106.92 5.05
C ILE A 6 -23.66 105.86 4.71
N TYR A 7 -24.09 104.63 4.46
CA TYR A 7 -23.22 103.54 4.02
C TYR A 7 -23.13 103.52 2.49
N SER A 8 -21.94 103.27 1.93
CA SER A 8 -21.84 102.91 0.52
C SER A 8 -22.42 101.50 0.29
N ILE A 9 -22.83 101.20 -0.94
CA ILE A 9 -23.34 99.86 -1.31
C ILE A 9 -22.32 98.77 -0.94
N LYS A 10 -21.03 99.05 -1.12
CA LYS A 10 -19.94 98.15 -0.75
C LYS A 10 -19.84 97.96 0.76
N ASP A 11 -19.98 99.03 1.53
CA ASP A 11 -19.95 98.96 3.00
C ASP A 11 -21.16 98.22 3.55
N LEU A 12 -22.32 98.36 2.91
CA LEU A 12 -23.53 97.62 3.26
C LEU A 12 -23.37 96.11 3.01
N ASN A 13 -22.90 95.70 1.83
CA ASN A 13 -22.66 94.29 1.53
C ASN A 13 -21.61 93.67 2.46
N ARG A 14 -20.53 94.40 2.76
CA ARG A 14 -19.50 93.97 3.70
C ARG A 14 -20.06 93.83 5.12
N TYR A 15 -20.92 94.74 5.55
CA TYR A 15 -21.56 94.68 6.86
C TYR A 15 -22.48 93.46 6.99
N ILE A 16 -23.29 93.16 5.96
CA ILE A 16 -24.16 91.98 5.93
C ILE A 16 -23.32 90.70 5.96
N ARG A 17 -22.25 90.64 5.15
CA ARG A 17 -21.31 89.52 5.15
C ARG A 17 -20.72 89.27 6.54
N MET A 18 -20.19 90.31 7.19
CA MET A 18 -19.64 90.20 8.55
C MET A 18 -20.67 89.68 9.55
N LYS A 19 -21.93 90.12 9.45
CA LYS A 19 -22.99 89.65 10.34
C LYS A 19 -23.32 88.18 10.14
N LEU A 20 -23.42 87.71 8.90
CA LEU A 20 -23.69 86.30 8.61
C LEU A 20 -22.50 85.39 8.97
N GLU A 21 -21.27 85.84 8.73
CA GLU A 21 -20.06 85.08 9.10
C GLU A 21 -19.82 85.06 10.61
N SER A 22 -20.28 86.07 11.35
CA SER A 22 -20.20 86.11 12.82
C SER A 22 -21.23 85.23 13.53
N ASP A 23 -22.26 84.77 12.81
CA ASP A 23 -23.30 83.91 13.35
C ASP A 23 -22.82 82.45 13.40
N GLN A 24 -22.79 81.88 14.61
CA GLN A 24 -22.31 80.51 14.82
C GLN A 24 -23.16 79.48 14.06
N VAL A 25 -24.46 79.72 13.90
CA VAL A 25 -25.37 78.78 13.22
C VAL A 25 -25.10 78.77 11.72
N LEU A 26 -24.85 79.93 11.12
CA LEU A 26 -24.62 80.06 9.68
C LEU A 26 -23.19 79.71 9.26
N SER A 27 -22.26 79.66 10.22
CA SER A 27 -20.87 79.25 9.98
C SER A 27 -20.71 77.74 9.71
N ASP A 28 -21.63 76.91 10.21
CA ASP A 28 -21.61 75.46 10.01
C ASP A 28 -23.01 74.86 10.07
N VAL A 29 -23.72 74.95 8.95
CA VAL A 29 -25.11 74.52 8.79
C VAL A 29 -25.23 73.30 7.89
N TRP A 30 -26.21 72.44 8.23
CA TRP A 30 -26.63 71.32 7.41
C TRP A 30 -27.94 71.66 6.70
N ILE A 31 -27.94 71.59 5.37
CA ILE A 31 -29.10 71.91 4.53
C ILE A 31 -29.48 70.68 3.72
N ARG A 32 -30.76 70.34 3.74
CA ARG A 32 -31.35 69.32 2.88
C ARG A 32 -31.97 70.01 1.66
N GLY A 33 -31.68 69.52 0.47
CA GLY A 33 -32.27 70.04 -0.75
C GLY A 33 -32.03 69.17 -1.97
N GLU A 34 -32.79 69.43 -3.02
CA GLU A 34 -32.58 68.82 -4.34
C GLU A 34 -31.63 69.69 -5.17
N ILE A 35 -30.68 69.06 -5.85
CA ILE A 35 -29.74 69.75 -6.73
C ILE A 35 -30.44 70.15 -8.03
N SER A 36 -30.32 71.41 -8.41
CA SER A 36 -30.78 71.97 -9.69
C SER A 36 -29.74 72.89 -10.31
N ASN A 37 -29.78 73.08 -11.63
CA ASN A 37 -28.82 73.89 -12.39
C ASN A 37 -27.36 73.52 -12.09
N PHE A 38 -27.04 72.22 -12.14
CA PHE A 38 -25.71 71.73 -11.80
C PHE A 38 -24.71 72.01 -12.93
N THR A 39 -23.60 72.68 -12.61
CA THR A 39 -22.51 72.97 -13.55
C THR A 39 -21.17 72.62 -12.92
N HIS A 40 -20.41 71.75 -13.59
CA HIS A 40 -19.03 71.43 -13.22
C HIS A 40 -18.08 72.25 -14.10
N HIS A 41 -17.35 73.17 -13.48
CA HIS A 41 -16.44 74.06 -14.21
C HIS A 41 -15.07 73.37 -14.42
N SER A 42 -14.37 73.75 -15.49
CA SER A 42 -13.01 73.26 -15.81
C SER A 42 -11.96 73.48 -14.70
N SER A 43 -12.23 74.38 -13.74
CA SER A 43 -11.40 74.64 -12.56
C SER A 43 -11.63 73.63 -11.42
N GLY A 44 -12.55 72.68 -11.60
CA GLY A 44 -12.91 71.65 -10.61
C GLY A 44 -13.93 72.10 -9.57
N HIS A 45 -14.39 73.36 -9.62
CA HIS A 45 -15.47 73.87 -8.76
C HIS A 45 -16.84 73.44 -9.30
N MET A 46 -17.74 73.06 -8.39
CA MET A 46 -19.13 72.74 -8.69
C MET A 46 -20.01 73.92 -8.30
N TYR A 47 -20.85 74.36 -9.23
CA TYR A 47 -21.88 75.36 -9.00
C TYR A 47 -23.25 74.69 -9.15
N PHE A 48 -24.11 74.84 -8.16
CA PHE A 48 -25.44 74.26 -8.18
C PHE A 48 -26.41 75.07 -7.33
N THR A 49 -27.71 74.82 -7.47
CA THR A 49 -28.73 75.42 -6.64
C THR A 49 -29.41 74.33 -5.84
N LEU A 50 -29.42 74.47 -4.51
CA LEU A 50 -30.23 73.62 -3.64
C LEU A 50 -31.62 74.22 -3.55
N LYS A 51 -32.64 73.44 -3.90
CA LYS A 51 -34.05 73.83 -3.83
C LYS A 51 -34.82 72.92 -2.86
N ASP A 52 -35.83 73.49 -2.23
CA ASP A 52 -36.88 72.78 -1.48
C ASP A 52 -38.27 73.15 -2.08
N GLU A 53 -39.36 72.81 -1.39
CA GLU A 53 -40.73 73.06 -1.88
C GLU A 53 -41.10 74.55 -2.01
N GLY A 54 -40.40 75.46 -1.33
CA GLY A 54 -40.76 76.89 -1.28
C GLY A 54 -39.60 77.87 -1.45
N SER A 55 -38.36 77.40 -1.57
CA SER A 55 -37.15 78.21 -1.50
C SER A 55 -35.99 77.59 -2.28
N ARG A 56 -35.00 78.44 -2.61
CA ARG A 56 -33.78 78.03 -3.32
C ARG A 56 -32.59 78.84 -2.87
N ILE A 57 -31.42 78.20 -2.83
CA ILE A 57 -30.14 78.85 -2.48
C ILE A 57 -29.04 78.45 -3.46
N ARG A 58 -28.31 79.45 -3.95
CA ARG A 58 -27.12 79.22 -4.80
C ARG A 58 -26.01 78.63 -3.94
N SER A 59 -25.44 77.54 -4.42
CA SER A 59 -24.46 76.74 -3.70
C SER A 59 -23.21 76.53 -4.54
N ILE A 60 -22.05 76.58 -3.88
CA ILE A 60 -20.75 76.38 -4.51
C ILE A 60 -19.97 75.36 -3.69
N MET A 61 -19.30 74.43 -4.37
CA MET A 61 -18.37 73.51 -3.73
C MET A 61 -16.99 73.63 -4.40
N PHE A 62 -15.99 73.98 -3.61
CA PHE A 62 -14.62 74.14 -4.09
C PHE A 62 -13.98 72.80 -4.45
N ALA A 63 -12.97 72.85 -5.33
CA ALA A 63 -12.34 71.66 -5.90
C ALA A 63 -11.68 70.78 -4.82
N THR A 64 -11.09 71.41 -3.81
CA THR A 64 -10.48 70.74 -2.65
C THR A 64 -11.45 69.88 -1.84
N HIS A 65 -12.71 70.30 -1.76
CA HIS A 65 -13.77 69.56 -1.07
C HIS A 65 -14.44 68.54 -1.98
N ASN A 66 -14.63 68.90 -3.26
CA ASN A 66 -15.21 68.03 -4.27
C ASN A 66 -14.41 66.73 -4.48
N GLN A 67 -13.07 66.80 -4.51
CA GLN A 67 -12.21 65.61 -4.65
C GLN A 67 -12.40 64.54 -3.57
N ARG A 68 -12.97 64.91 -2.41
CA ARG A 68 -13.21 64.00 -1.29
C ARG A 68 -14.61 63.38 -1.28
N LEU A 69 -15.45 63.73 -2.26
CA LEU A 69 -16.81 63.19 -2.33
C LEU A 69 -16.78 61.74 -2.83
N PRO A 70 -17.49 60.82 -2.15
CA PRO A 70 -17.59 59.42 -2.56
C PRO A 70 -18.56 59.21 -3.74
N PHE A 71 -19.23 60.25 -4.21
CA PHE A 71 -20.19 60.19 -5.33
C PHE A 71 -20.13 61.47 -6.16
N VAL A 72 -20.57 61.37 -7.41
CA VAL A 72 -20.69 62.54 -8.31
C VAL A 72 -22.13 63.07 -8.23
N PRO A 73 -22.35 64.30 -7.74
CA PRO A 73 -23.69 64.88 -7.66
C PRO A 73 -24.27 65.06 -9.07
N LYS A 74 -25.56 64.72 -9.24
CA LYS A 74 -26.30 64.91 -10.49
C LYS A 74 -27.51 65.81 -10.27
N GLU A 75 -27.94 66.47 -11.32
CA GLU A 75 -29.19 67.24 -11.31
C GLU A 75 -30.38 66.34 -10.94
N GLY A 76 -31.25 66.84 -10.04
CA GLY A 76 -32.37 66.10 -9.47
C GLY A 76 -32.05 65.25 -8.23
N THR A 77 -30.77 65.14 -7.82
CA THR A 77 -30.40 64.35 -6.63
C THR A 77 -30.75 65.07 -5.34
N ARG A 78 -31.39 64.38 -4.39
CA ARG A 78 -31.59 64.90 -3.02
C ARG A 78 -30.34 64.65 -2.19
N VAL A 79 -29.84 65.71 -1.57
CA VAL A 79 -28.62 65.67 -0.78
C VAL A 79 -28.79 66.40 0.54
N ILE A 80 -28.04 65.94 1.53
CA ILE A 80 -27.74 66.68 2.75
C ILE A 80 -26.34 67.25 2.57
N ALA A 81 -26.22 68.58 2.58
CA ALA A 81 -24.95 69.29 2.44
C ALA A 81 -24.60 70.06 3.71
N ARG A 82 -23.34 69.98 4.15
CA ARG A 82 -22.77 70.75 5.27
C ARG A 82 -21.93 71.89 4.72
N GLY A 83 -21.99 73.05 5.33
CA GLY A 83 -21.20 74.20 4.88
C GLY A 83 -21.55 75.48 5.61
N ASN A 84 -21.09 76.60 5.06
CA ASN A 84 -21.35 77.93 5.62
C ASN A 84 -22.13 78.81 4.64
N VAL A 85 -22.95 79.73 5.15
CA VAL A 85 -23.69 80.71 4.36
C VAL A 85 -22.97 82.05 4.43
N SER A 86 -22.66 82.67 3.29
CA SER A 86 -22.04 83.99 3.23
C SER A 86 -22.57 84.81 2.04
N VAL A 87 -22.18 86.08 1.93
CA VAL A 87 -22.61 86.98 0.84
C VAL A 87 -21.48 87.15 -0.15
N TYR A 88 -21.79 86.99 -1.44
CA TYR A 88 -20.88 87.37 -2.51
C TYR A 88 -20.87 88.89 -2.70
N GLU A 89 -19.84 89.56 -2.16
CA GLU A 89 -19.77 91.03 -2.03
C GLU A 89 -20.02 91.80 -3.33
N ARG A 90 -19.60 91.25 -4.48
CA ARG A 90 -19.71 91.93 -5.78
C ARG A 90 -21.16 92.10 -6.23
N ASP A 91 -21.97 91.06 -6.04
CA ASP A 91 -23.34 91.01 -6.56
C ASP A 91 -24.40 91.08 -5.43
N GLY A 92 -23.97 91.09 -4.15
CA GLY A 92 -24.85 91.18 -2.98
C GLY A 92 -25.75 89.95 -2.78
N GLN A 93 -25.41 88.80 -3.36
CA GLN A 93 -26.22 87.58 -3.29
C GLN A 93 -25.75 86.64 -2.17
N TYR A 94 -26.71 86.06 -1.44
CA TYR A 94 -26.45 84.99 -0.48
C TYR A 94 -26.05 83.69 -1.20
N GLN A 95 -24.98 83.05 -0.72
CA GLN A 95 -24.45 81.81 -1.25
C GLN A 95 -24.12 80.83 -0.12
N PHE A 96 -24.35 79.55 -0.39
CA PHE A 96 -23.96 78.45 0.48
C PHE A 96 -22.68 77.81 -0.05
N TYR A 97 -21.65 77.76 0.79
CA TYR A 97 -20.38 77.13 0.47
C TYR A 97 -20.35 75.73 1.06
N ALA A 98 -20.63 74.74 0.22
CA ALA A 98 -20.67 73.34 0.64
C ALA A 98 -19.26 72.80 0.86
N THR A 99 -19.03 72.20 2.03
CA THR A 99 -17.77 71.54 2.40
C THR A 99 -17.90 70.02 2.39
N GLN A 100 -19.08 69.50 2.73
CA GLN A 100 -19.42 68.07 2.64
C GLN A 100 -20.81 67.90 2.04
N MET A 101 -21.02 66.77 1.36
CA MET A 101 -22.31 66.42 0.78
C MET A 101 -22.50 64.91 0.87
N GLN A 102 -23.72 64.49 1.20
CA GLN A 102 -24.13 63.09 1.21
C GLN A 102 -25.52 62.95 0.59
N PRO A 103 -25.83 61.85 -0.11
CA PRO A 103 -27.17 61.63 -0.64
C PRO A 103 -28.17 61.40 0.51
N ASP A 104 -29.32 62.08 0.43
CA ASP A 104 -30.39 62.01 1.42
C ASP A 104 -31.23 60.74 1.18
N GLY A 105 -30.89 59.63 1.86
CA GLY A 105 -31.67 58.37 1.78
C GLY A 105 -30.88 57.05 1.95
N VAL A 106 -29.57 57.04 1.72
CA VAL A 106 -28.78 55.78 1.65
C VAL A 106 -28.46 55.20 3.04
N GLY A 107 -28.31 56.04 4.08
CA GLY A 107 -27.85 55.60 5.40
C GLY A 107 -28.80 54.64 6.14
N SER A 108 -30.11 54.85 6.04
CA SER A 108 -31.10 54.00 6.71
C SER A 108 -31.28 52.64 6.04
N LEU A 109 -31.24 52.60 4.70
CA LEU A 109 -31.34 51.37 3.93
C LEU A 109 -30.09 50.51 4.11
N TYR A 110 -28.91 51.12 4.07
CA TYR A 110 -27.66 50.39 4.31
C TYR A 110 -27.59 49.78 5.71
N LEU A 111 -28.04 50.52 6.73
CA LEU A 111 -28.09 50.03 8.11
C LEU A 111 -29.09 48.87 8.26
N ALA A 112 -30.27 48.95 7.63
CA ALA A 112 -31.24 47.86 7.61
C ALA A 112 -30.70 46.60 6.88
N TYR A 113 -29.94 46.79 5.80
CA TYR A 113 -29.29 45.71 5.06
C TYR A 113 -28.25 44.98 5.92
N GLU A 114 -27.35 45.69 6.58
CA GLU A 114 -26.32 45.07 7.44
C GLU A 114 -26.95 44.33 8.63
N GLN A 115 -27.98 44.91 9.26
CA GLN A 115 -28.72 44.24 10.33
C GLN A 115 -29.39 42.95 9.87
N LEU A 116 -30.05 42.96 8.72
CA LEU A 116 -30.73 41.78 8.19
C LEU A 116 -29.72 40.71 7.74
N LYS A 117 -28.62 41.11 7.10
CA LYS A 117 -27.54 40.21 6.72
C LYS A 117 -26.98 39.47 7.95
N GLN A 118 -26.65 40.19 9.03
CA GLN A 118 -26.17 39.55 10.27
C GLN A 118 -27.21 38.59 10.87
N LYS A 119 -28.48 38.99 10.90
CA LYS A 119 -29.57 38.14 11.41
C LYS A 119 -29.66 36.81 10.64
N LEU A 120 -29.67 36.87 9.31
CA LEU A 120 -29.83 35.67 8.47
C LEU A 120 -28.56 34.80 8.43
N ASP A 121 -27.38 35.40 8.61
CA ASP A 121 -26.11 34.68 8.74
C ASP A 121 -26.09 33.83 10.03
N VAL A 122 -26.52 34.42 11.16
CA VAL A 122 -26.63 33.70 12.45
C VAL A 122 -27.67 32.57 12.38
N GLU A 123 -28.76 32.75 11.63
CA GLU A 123 -29.73 31.68 11.36
C GLU A 123 -29.19 30.59 10.40
N GLY A 124 -28.02 30.79 9.78
CA GLY A 124 -27.36 29.82 8.92
C GLY A 124 -27.87 29.76 7.48
N LEU A 125 -28.61 30.78 7.01
CA LEU A 125 -29.16 30.78 5.65
C LEU A 125 -28.09 30.88 4.56
N PHE A 126 -26.88 31.31 4.91
CA PHE A 126 -25.76 31.49 3.97
C PHE A 126 -24.80 30.30 3.94
N ASP A 127 -25.05 29.24 4.71
CA ASP A 127 -24.14 28.11 4.83
C ASP A 127 -23.92 27.40 3.48
N SER A 128 -22.65 27.24 3.11
CA SER A 128 -22.24 26.59 1.88
C SER A 128 -22.62 25.12 1.80
N ALA A 129 -22.75 24.43 2.95
CA ALA A 129 -23.14 23.02 3.01
C ALA A 129 -24.59 22.77 2.51
N ARG A 130 -25.42 23.82 2.47
CA ARG A 130 -26.83 23.74 2.06
C ARG A 130 -27.03 24.04 0.58
N LYS A 131 -26.06 24.71 -0.06
CA LYS A 131 -26.16 25.11 -1.47
C LYS A 131 -26.19 23.86 -2.35
N ARG A 132 -27.21 23.77 -3.20
CA ARG A 132 -27.43 22.64 -4.09
C ARG A 132 -26.59 22.79 -5.35
N ASN A 133 -26.07 21.66 -5.82
CA ASN A 133 -25.39 21.61 -7.11
C ASN A 133 -26.39 21.82 -8.25
N LEU A 134 -25.97 22.58 -9.26
CA LEU A 134 -26.73 22.78 -10.47
C LEU A 134 -26.78 21.49 -11.31
N PRO A 135 -27.92 21.18 -11.95
CA PRO A 135 -28.01 20.08 -12.89
C PRO A 135 -27.06 20.33 -14.08
N ALA A 136 -26.24 19.34 -14.45
CA ALA A 136 -25.28 19.49 -15.54
C ALA A 136 -25.94 19.67 -16.93
N HIS A 137 -27.14 19.12 -17.10
CA HIS A 137 -27.91 19.16 -18.36
C HIS A 137 -29.39 19.44 -18.04
N PRO A 138 -29.77 20.67 -17.67
CA PRO A 138 -31.16 20.97 -17.35
C PRO A 138 -32.05 20.82 -18.58
N THR A 139 -33.19 20.15 -18.43
CA THR A 139 -34.20 20.04 -19.48
C THR A 139 -35.08 21.28 -19.54
N THR A 140 -35.34 21.90 -18.39
CA THR A 140 -36.19 23.08 -18.27
C THR A 140 -35.61 24.07 -17.26
N ILE A 141 -35.57 25.34 -17.65
CA ILE A 141 -35.00 26.45 -16.88
C ILE A 141 -36.12 27.45 -16.59
N GLY A 142 -36.26 27.80 -15.33
CA GLY A 142 -37.20 28.83 -14.87
C GLY A 142 -36.52 30.18 -14.87
N VAL A 143 -37.16 31.20 -15.42
CA VAL A 143 -36.68 32.58 -15.38
C VAL A 143 -37.71 33.44 -14.66
N ILE A 144 -37.30 34.09 -13.57
CA ILE A 144 -38.11 35.00 -12.78
C ILE A 144 -37.48 36.39 -12.91
N THR A 145 -38.09 37.23 -13.75
CA THR A 145 -37.62 38.59 -14.02
C THR A 145 -38.75 39.46 -14.61
N SER A 146 -38.46 40.71 -14.95
CA SER A 146 -39.46 41.60 -15.55
C SER A 146 -39.89 41.12 -16.94
N PRO A 147 -41.18 41.22 -17.30
CA PRO A 147 -41.66 40.89 -18.65
C PRO A 147 -41.07 41.81 -19.73
N THR A 148 -40.74 43.04 -19.35
CA THR A 148 -40.18 44.08 -20.19
C THR A 148 -38.81 44.47 -19.65
N GLY A 149 -37.74 44.16 -20.38
CA GLY A 149 -36.38 44.48 -19.96
C GLY A 149 -35.31 43.88 -20.87
N ALA A 150 -34.09 44.42 -20.80
CA ALA A 150 -32.92 43.82 -21.46
C ALA A 150 -32.56 42.47 -20.84
N ALA A 151 -32.64 42.36 -19.50
CA ALA A 151 -32.27 41.15 -18.76
C ALA A 151 -33.00 39.88 -19.21
N VAL A 152 -34.31 39.93 -19.43
CA VAL A 152 -35.07 38.75 -19.91
C VAL A 152 -34.64 38.34 -21.32
N ARG A 153 -34.39 39.32 -22.20
CA ARG A 153 -33.94 39.07 -23.58
C ARG A 153 -32.53 38.50 -23.60
N ASP A 154 -31.65 39.03 -22.76
CA ASP A 154 -30.26 38.57 -22.65
C ASP A 154 -30.20 37.13 -22.12
N ILE A 155 -31.00 36.79 -21.10
CA ILE A 155 -31.13 35.42 -20.59
C ILE A 155 -31.64 34.49 -21.69
N ILE A 156 -32.78 34.81 -22.32
CA ILE A 156 -33.41 33.94 -23.32
C ILE A 156 -32.47 33.74 -24.53
N THR A 157 -31.89 34.82 -25.06
CA THR A 157 -30.99 34.76 -26.23
C THR A 157 -29.75 33.93 -25.91
N THR A 158 -29.19 34.08 -24.71
CA THR A 158 -28.01 33.32 -24.28
C THR A 158 -28.33 31.84 -24.12
N LEU A 159 -29.45 31.50 -23.46
CA LEU A 159 -29.91 30.12 -23.31
C LEU A 159 -30.19 29.47 -24.67
N GLN A 160 -30.90 30.15 -25.57
CA GLN A 160 -31.20 29.65 -26.91
C GLN A 160 -29.94 29.47 -27.77
N ARG A 161 -28.96 30.36 -27.67
CA ARG A 161 -27.69 30.24 -28.41
C ARG A 161 -26.81 29.13 -27.85
N ARG A 162 -26.68 29.03 -26.52
CA ARG A 162 -25.72 28.14 -25.86
C ARG A 162 -26.27 26.73 -25.70
N TYR A 163 -27.56 26.59 -25.44
CA TYR A 163 -28.21 25.30 -25.15
C TYR A 163 -29.69 25.28 -25.61
N PRO A 164 -29.96 25.30 -26.93
CA PRO A 164 -31.31 25.43 -27.51
C PRO A 164 -32.29 24.30 -27.16
N GLN A 165 -31.79 23.18 -26.63
CA GLN A 165 -32.59 22.01 -26.27
C GLN A 165 -33.25 22.11 -24.89
N ALA A 166 -32.90 23.10 -24.07
CA ALA A 166 -33.63 23.36 -22.83
C ALA A 166 -34.90 24.17 -23.08
N GLY A 167 -36.00 23.74 -22.45
CA GLY A 167 -37.20 24.53 -22.31
C GLY A 167 -36.97 25.73 -21.39
N ILE A 168 -37.63 26.85 -21.68
CA ILE A 168 -37.56 28.06 -20.86
C ILE A 168 -38.96 28.39 -20.37
N VAL A 169 -39.14 28.46 -19.05
CA VAL A 169 -40.40 28.87 -18.42
C VAL A 169 -40.19 30.24 -17.79
N LEU A 170 -40.78 31.27 -18.40
CA LEU A 170 -40.73 32.64 -17.89
C LEU A 170 -41.92 32.88 -16.96
N TYR A 171 -41.65 33.25 -15.71
CA TYR A 171 -42.66 33.78 -14.80
C TYR A 171 -42.43 35.29 -14.64
N PRO A 172 -43.23 36.14 -15.30
CA PRO A 172 -43.01 37.57 -15.27
C PRO A 172 -43.39 38.16 -13.91
N VAL A 173 -42.47 38.89 -13.28
CA VAL A 173 -42.68 39.55 -12.00
C VAL A 173 -42.25 41.02 -12.03
N LEU A 174 -42.78 41.80 -11.09
CA LEU A 174 -42.21 43.09 -10.78
C LEU A 174 -40.87 42.88 -10.05
N VAL A 175 -39.80 43.48 -10.56
CA VAL A 175 -38.45 43.38 -10.01
C VAL A 175 -38.02 44.65 -9.25
N GLN A 176 -38.93 45.63 -9.14
CA GLN A 176 -38.71 46.90 -8.45
C GLN A 176 -39.99 47.47 -7.85
N GLY A 177 -39.82 48.29 -6.82
CA GLY A 177 -40.92 48.91 -6.06
C GLY A 177 -41.51 47.99 -4.99
N LYS A 178 -42.42 48.53 -4.17
CA LYS A 178 -42.98 47.86 -2.97
C LYS A 178 -43.73 46.55 -3.26
N GLY A 179 -44.18 46.33 -4.48
CA GLY A 179 -44.87 45.09 -4.89
C GLY A 179 -43.93 43.98 -5.39
N ALA A 180 -42.62 44.23 -5.51
CA ALA A 180 -41.69 43.32 -6.14
C ALA A 180 -41.37 42.08 -5.28
N ALA A 181 -41.01 42.27 -4.02
CA ALA A 181 -40.69 41.16 -3.11
C ALA A 181 -41.82 40.12 -3.00
N PRO A 182 -43.10 40.48 -2.73
CA PRO A 182 -44.17 39.49 -2.69
C PRO A 182 -44.44 38.81 -4.04
N ALA A 183 -44.21 39.51 -5.16
CA ALA A 183 -44.33 38.93 -6.49
C ALA A 183 -43.23 37.88 -6.77
N ILE A 184 -41.98 38.16 -6.38
CA ILE A 184 -40.85 37.25 -6.50
C ILE A 184 -41.08 35.99 -5.66
N VAL A 185 -41.50 36.15 -4.40
CA VAL A 185 -41.83 35.01 -3.51
C VAL A 185 -42.90 34.12 -4.14
N LYS A 186 -43.99 34.72 -4.61
CA LYS A 186 -45.09 33.97 -5.26
C LYS A 186 -44.62 33.22 -6.52
N ALA A 187 -43.71 33.80 -7.29
CA ALA A 187 -43.14 33.16 -8.48
C ALA A 187 -42.24 31.97 -8.11
N ILE A 188 -41.37 32.10 -7.10
CA ILE A 188 -40.52 31.00 -6.61
C ILE A 188 -41.39 29.85 -6.12
N GLU A 189 -42.40 30.14 -5.30
CA GLU A 189 -43.33 29.12 -4.82
C GLU A 189 -44.14 28.47 -5.97
N ALA A 190 -44.58 29.25 -6.95
CA ALA A 190 -45.31 28.74 -8.09
C ALA A 190 -44.45 27.78 -8.93
N MET A 191 -43.19 28.14 -9.21
CA MET A 191 -42.27 27.26 -9.93
C MET A 191 -41.97 25.97 -9.16
N ASN A 192 -41.78 26.07 -7.83
CA ASN A 192 -41.62 24.89 -6.98
C ASN A 192 -42.86 23.97 -7.00
N ARG A 193 -44.07 24.52 -7.05
CA ARG A 193 -45.32 23.75 -7.17
C ARG A 193 -45.49 23.09 -8.53
N MET A 194 -45.04 23.74 -9.61
CA MET A 194 -45.13 23.18 -10.97
C MET A 194 -44.24 21.96 -11.17
N GLN A 195 -43.08 21.90 -10.51
CA GLN A 195 -42.09 20.80 -10.61
C GLN A 195 -41.59 20.51 -12.05
N GLU A 196 -41.80 21.42 -13.00
CA GLU A 196 -41.33 21.29 -14.38
C GLU A 196 -39.90 21.83 -14.56
N VAL A 197 -39.47 22.72 -13.66
CA VAL A 197 -38.19 23.43 -13.72
C VAL A 197 -37.12 22.74 -12.88
N GLN A 198 -35.91 22.61 -13.43
CA GLN A 198 -34.77 21.97 -12.74
C GLN A 198 -33.75 22.97 -12.18
N VAL A 199 -33.76 24.20 -12.69
CA VAL A 199 -32.94 25.32 -12.19
C VAL A 199 -33.69 26.63 -12.43
N MET A 200 -33.65 27.55 -11.46
CA MET A 200 -34.26 28.87 -11.57
C MET A 200 -33.21 29.96 -11.65
N ILE A 201 -33.44 30.95 -12.50
CA ILE A 201 -32.69 32.20 -12.55
C ILE A 201 -33.62 33.29 -12.01
N VAL A 202 -33.25 33.87 -10.88
CA VAL A 202 -33.93 35.01 -10.27
C VAL A 202 -33.04 36.21 -10.45
N GLY A 203 -33.51 37.22 -11.17
CA GLY A 203 -32.63 38.32 -11.52
C GLY A 203 -33.32 39.50 -12.16
N ARG A 204 -32.53 40.55 -12.31
CA ARG A 204 -32.95 41.80 -12.92
C ARG A 204 -31.71 42.43 -13.60
N GLY A 205 -31.93 43.36 -14.53
CA GLY A 205 -30.84 44.18 -15.07
C GLY A 205 -30.30 45.19 -14.05
N GLY A 206 -29.29 45.97 -14.41
CA GLY A 206 -28.69 46.95 -13.50
C GLY A 206 -29.69 47.91 -12.83
N GLY A 207 -29.26 48.56 -11.76
CA GLY A 207 -30.08 49.51 -11.00
C GLY A 207 -29.34 50.10 -9.81
N SER A 208 -29.91 51.16 -9.23
CA SER A 208 -29.43 51.70 -7.95
C SER A 208 -29.77 50.76 -6.78
N LEU A 209 -29.12 50.94 -5.63
CA LEU A 209 -29.37 50.13 -4.43
C LEU A 209 -30.84 50.14 -3.98
N GLU A 210 -31.55 51.25 -4.20
CA GLU A 210 -32.99 51.38 -3.92
C GLU A 210 -33.84 50.50 -4.85
N GLU A 211 -33.43 50.41 -6.11
CA GLU A 211 -34.13 49.64 -7.11
C GLU A 211 -33.91 48.12 -6.93
N LEU A 212 -32.77 47.73 -6.35
CA LEU A 212 -32.43 46.34 -5.99
C LEU A 212 -32.98 45.92 -4.63
N TRP A 213 -33.61 46.83 -3.89
CA TRP A 213 -34.01 46.60 -2.50
C TRP A 213 -34.97 45.40 -2.32
N ALA A 214 -35.81 45.11 -3.32
CA ALA A 214 -36.71 43.96 -3.30
C ALA A 214 -36.00 42.62 -3.08
N PHE A 215 -34.73 42.51 -3.50
CA PHE A 215 -33.89 41.31 -3.33
C PHE A 215 -33.14 41.28 -1.98
N ASN A 216 -33.22 42.38 -1.22
CA ASN A 216 -32.72 42.49 0.16
C ASN A 216 -33.82 42.28 1.21
N GLU A 217 -35.06 41.95 0.80
CA GLU A 217 -36.13 41.68 1.75
C GLU A 217 -36.05 40.26 2.33
N GLU A 218 -36.34 40.14 3.63
CA GLU A 218 -36.28 38.87 4.37
C GLU A 218 -37.19 37.79 3.75
N ALA A 219 -38.36 38.17 3.23
CA ALA A 219 -39.29 37.24 2.61
C ALA A 219 -38.71 36.56 1.36
N VAL A 220 -37.98 37.31 0.52
CA VAL A 220 -37.33 36.77 -0.69
C VAL A 220 -36.18 35.84 -0.30
N ALA A 221 -35.36 36.24 0.67
CA ALA A 221 -34.29 35.40 1.21
C ALA A 221 -34.83 34.05 1.71
N ARG A 222 -35.89 34.06 2.53
CA ARG A 222 -36.51 32.83 3.03
C ARG A 222 -37.14 31.98 1.92
N ALA A 223 -37.74 32.61 0.90
CA ALA A 223 -38.32 31.89 -0.24
C ALA A 223 -37.25 31.19 -1.09
N ILE A 224 -36.11 31.85 -1.34
CA ILE A 224 -34.96 31.23 -2.03
C ILE A 224 -34.43 30.06 -1.20
N PHE A 225 -34.23 30.26 0.11
CA PHE A 225 -33.76 29.22 1.02
C PHE A 225 -34.70 27.99 1.08
N ALA A 226 -36.01 28.22 1.07
CA ALA A 226 -37.02 27.17 1.14
C ALA A 226 -37.28 26.46 -0.21
N SER A 227 -36.77 27.00 -1.31
CA SER A 227 -36.93 26.42 -2.64
C SER A 227 -36.41 24.98 -2.67
N GLY A 228 -37.09 24.06 -3.36
CA GLY A 228 -36.63 22.71 -3.68
C GLY A 228 -35.76 22.66 -4.95
N ILE A 229 -35.90 23.67 -5.81
CA ILE A 229 -35.18 23.81 -7.07
C ILE A 229 -33.98 24.74 -6.84
N PRO A 230 -32.77 24.42 -7.37
CA PRO A 230 -31.60 25.29 -7.23
C PRO A 230 -31.82 26.66 -7.90
N VAL A 231 -31.40 27.72 -7.22
CA VAL A 231 -31.60 29.11 -7.62
C VAL A 231 -30.27 29.79 -7.90
N ILE A 232 -30.20 30.43 -9.08
CA ILE A 232 -29.12 31.32 -9.49
C ILE A 232 -29.60 32.76 -9.31
N SER A 233 -28.90 33.53 -8.47
CA SER A 233 -29.15 34.97 -8.35
C SER A 233 -28.39 35.72 -9.43
N ALA A 234 -29.08 36.63 -10.12
CA ALA A 234 -28.55 37.45 -11.21
C ALA A 234 -28.98 38.92 -11.05
N VAL A 235 -28.73 39.48 -9.86
CA VAL A 235 -29.24 40.79 -9.43
C VAL A 235 -28.13 41.83 -9.33
N GLY A 236 -27.00 41.47 -8.73
CA GLY A 236 -25.89 42.40 -8.45
C GLY A 236 -24.92 42.57 -9.62
N HIS A 237 -24.18 43.69 -9.63
CA HIS A 237 -22.96 43.85 -10.43
C HIS A 237 -21.75 43.27 -9.66
N GLU A 238 -20.55 43.31 -10.24
CA GLU A 238 -19.34 42.75 -9.62
C GLU A 238 -19.11 43.25 -8.18
N THR A 239 -19.47 44.50 -7.87
CA THR A 239 -19.25 45.16 -6.57
C THR A 239 -20.44 45.16 -5.61
N ASP A 240 -21.66 44.94 -6.11
CA ASP A 240 -22.89 45.13 -5.33
C ASP A 240 -23.51 43.78 -4.97
N PHE A 241 -23.49 43.42 -3.69
CA PHE A 241 -24.01 42.14 -3.18
C PHE A 241 -25.37 42.33 -2.51
N THR A 242 -26.36 41.55 -2.96
CA THR A 242 -27.68 41.50 -2.34
C THR A 242 -27.80 40.30 -1.38
N ILE A 243 -28.78 40.34 -0.48
CA ILE A 243 -29.06 39.21 0.42
C ILE A 243 -29.47 37.97 -0.39
N ALA A 244 -30.25 38.15 -1.45
CA ALA A 244 -30.58 37.07 -2.39
C ALA A 244 -29.32 36.38 -2.97
N ASP A 245 -28.24 37.14 -3.26
CA ASP A 245 -26.98 36.56 -3.75
C ASP A 245 -26.29 35.65 -2.73
N PHE A 246 -26.41 35.97 -1.44
CA PHE A 246 -25.83 35.14 -0.37
C PHE A 246 -26.61 33.85 -0.14
N VAL A 247 -27.94 33.93 -0.19
CA VAL A 247 -28.82 32.77 0.02
C VAL A 247 -28.89 31.85 -1.19
N ALA A 248 -28.78 32.39 -2.41
CA ALA A 248 -28.84 31.58 -3.62
C ALA A 248 -27.74 30.50 -3.68
N ASP A 249 -28.05 29.40 -4.38
CA ASP A 249 -27.13 28.28 -4.56
C ASP A 249 -25.91 28.71 -5.39
N LEU A 250 -26.14 29.59 -6.38
CA LEU A 250 -25.07 30.21 -7.15
C LEU A 250 -25.36 31.69 -7.41
N ARG A 251 -24.31 32.51 -7.35
CA ARG A 251 -24.36 33.93 -7.74
C ARG A 251 -23.80 34.10 -9.16
N ALA A 252 -24.45 34.92 -9.95
CA ALA A 252 -23.96 35.44 -11.21
C ALA A 252 -23.97 36.98 -11.20
N ALA A 253 -22.90 37.59 -11.72
CA ALA A 253 -22.74 39.05 -11.75
C ALA A 253 -23.60 39.75 -12.82
N THR A 254 -24.21 38.99 -13.74
CA THR A 254 -25.12 39.53 -14.75
C THR A 254 -26.19 38.50 -15.13
N PRO A 255 -27.36 38.92 -15.63
CA PRO A 255 -28.35 38.03 -16.23
C PRO A 255 -27.77 37.10 -17.31
N THR A 256 -26.87 37.63 -18.15
CA THR A 256 -26.16 36.86 -19.19
C THR A 256 -25.29 35.77 -18.56
N ALA A 257 -24.46 36.12 -17.56
CA ALA A 257 -23.62 35.15 -16.86
C ALA A 257 -24.45 34.08 -16.14
N ALA A 258 -25.62 34.43 -15.61
CA ALA A 258 -26.51 33.47 -14.98
C ALA A 258 -27.02 32.42 -15.98
N ALA A 259 -27.42 32.87 -17.18
CA ALA A 259 -27.80 31.98 -18.27
C ALA A 259 -26.63 31.07 -18.69
N GLU A 260 -25.42 31.61 -18.77
CA GLU A 260 -24.21 30.85 -19.11
C GLU A 260 -23.85 29.78 -18.08
N LEU A 261 -24.00 30.08 -16.79
CA LEU A 261 -23.72 29.14 -15.69
C LEU A 261 -24.81 28.09 -15.54
N ALA A 262 -26.05 28.40 -15.95
CA ALA A 262 -27.17 27.48 -15.87
C ALA A 262 -27.05 26.31 -16.87
N VAL A 263 -26.36 26.49 -18.00
CA VAL A 263 -26.36 25.52 -19.10
C VAL A 263 -24.99 25.21 -19.69
N PRO A 264 -24.74 23.97 -20.15
CA PRO A 264 -23.54 23.63 -20.89
C PRO A 264 -23.56 24.24 -22.30
N HIS A 265 -22.40 24.30 -22.95
CA HIS A 265 -22.28 24.79 -24.32
C HIS A 265 -22.52 23.67 -25.35
N GLN A 266 -23.49 23.86 -26.26
CA GLN A 266 -23.87 22.84 -27.26
C GLN A 266 -22.69 22.38 -28.13
N GLN A 267 -21.81 23.31 -28.53
CA GLN A 267 -20.65 22.97 -29.35
C GLN A 267 -19.64 22.10 -28.60
N GLU A 268 -19.43 22.34 -27.30
CA GLU A 268 -18.55 21.49 -26.48
C GLU A 268 -19.14 20.09 -26.33
N LEU A 269 -20.46 19.97 -26.13
CA LEU A 269 -21.13 18.67 -26.07
C LEU A 269 -21.01 17.92 -27.40
N ARG A 270 -21.15 18.60 -28.53
CA ARG A 270 -20.98 18.03 -29.86
C ARG A 270 -19.55 17.53 -30.07
N ASP A 271 -18.56 18.34 -29.69
CA ASP A 271 -17.15 17.98 -29.80
C ASP A 271 -16.81 16.78 -28.90
N GLN A 272 -17.34 16.75 -27.68
CA GLN A 272 -17.19 15.60 -26.78
C GLN A 272 -17.81 14.32 -27.35
N LEU A 273 -18.99 14.41 -27.97
CA LEU A 273 -19.63 13.27 -28.63
C LEU A 273 -18.79 12.75 -29.79
N LEU A 274 -18.30 13.64 -30.66
CA LEU A 274 -17.42 13.26 -31.79
C LEU A 274 -16.12 12.62 -31.31
N GLN A 275 -15.50 13.16 -30.24
CA GLN A 275 -14.31 12.56 -29.65
C GLN A 275 -14.59 11.17 -29.08
N ARG A 276 -15.71 10.99 -28.36
CA ARG A 276 -16.11 9.69 -27.82
C ARG A 276 -16.40 8.68 -28.92
N GLU A 277 -17.07 9.10 -29.99
CA GLU A 277 -17.32 8.27 -31.18
C GLU A 277 -16.01 7.83 -31.83
N GLN A 278 -15.06 8.75 -32.02
CA GLN A 278 -13.77 8.44 -32.62
C GLN A 278 -12.96 7.46 -31.77
N ARG A 279 -12.96 7.64 -30.43
CA ARG A 279 -12.34 6.68 -29.51
C ARG A 279 -12.98 5.30 -29.59
N LEU A 280 -14.30 5.23 -29.63
CA LEU A 280 -15.03 3.96 -29.78
C LEU A 280 -14.67 3.25 -31.09
N ARG A 281 -14.67 3.98 -32.21
CA ARG A 281 -14.29 3.44 -33.53
C ARG A 281 -12.87 2.88 -33.52
N ASN A 282 -11.92 3.59 -32.93
CA ASN A 282 -10.52 3.15 -32.84
C ASN A 282 -10.39 1.90 -31.95
N ALA A 283 -11.06 1.87 -30.79
CA ALA A 283 -11.05 0.72 -29.90
C ALA A 283 -11.65 -0.54 -30.56
N LEU A 284 -12.76 -0.38 -31.29
CA LEU A 284 -13.38 -1.47 -32.05
C LEU A 284 -12.46 -1.99 -33.16
N ARG A 285 -11.82 -1.11 -33.92
CA ARG A 285 -10.83 -1.49 -34.95
C ARG A 285 -9.67 -2.27 -34.34
N GLN A 286 -9.08 -1.78 -33.25
CA GLN A 286 -7.98 -2.46 -32.58
C GLN A 286 -8.40 -3.83 -32.04
N ARG A 287 -9.61 -3.94 -31.48
CA ARG A 287 -10.16 -5.22 -31.01
C ARG A 287 -10.39 -6.20 -32.15
N LEU A 288 -10.87 -5.73 -33.31
CA LEU A 288 -11.04 -6.57 -34.50
C LEU A 288 -9.69 -7.05 -35.04
N GLU A 289 -8.70 -6.18 -35.16
CA GLU A 289 -7.36 -6.55 -35.65
C GLU A 289 -6.69 -7.57 -34.73
N THR A 290 -6.65 -7.32 -33.43
CA THR A 290 -6.09 -8.28 -32.46
C THR A 290 -6.82 -9.63 -32.47
N SER A 291 -8.14 -9.62 -32.68
CA SER A 291 -8.94 -10.86 -32.81
C SER A 291 -8.63 -11.61 -34.11
N ARG A 292 -8.45 -10.89 -35.23
CA ARG A 292 -8.06 -11.45 -36.53
C ARG A 292 -6.66 -12.05 -36.49
N GLU A 293 -5.71 -11.35 -35.88
CA GLU A 293 -4.35 -11.85 -35.67
C GLU A 293 -4.35 -13.11 -34.81
N ARG A 294 -5.12 -13.11 -33.70
CA ARG A 294 -5.28 -14.29 -32.84
C ARG A 294 -5.86 -15.47 -33.62
N LEU A 295 -6.91 -15.25 -34.42
CA LEU A 295 -7.50 -16.28 -35.26
C LEU A 295 -6.51 -16.81 -36.29
N THR A 296 -5.77 -15.91 -36.96
CA THR A 296 -4.77 -16.29 -37.98
C THR A 296 -3.64 -17.12 -37.36
N ARG A 297 -3.15 -16.72 -36.18
CA ARG A 297 -2.16 -17.48 -35.40
C ARG A 297 -2.68 -18.85 -35.01
N LEU A 298 -3.91 -18.96 -34.53
CA LEU A 298 -4.52 -20.25 -34.20
C LEU A 298 -4.68 -21.13 -35.44
N ARG A 299 -5.15 -20.57 -36.57
CA ARG A 299 -5.26 -21.30 -37.85
C ARG A 299 -3.91 -21.80 -38.35
N ARG A 300 -2.82 -21.07 -38.11
CA ARG A 300 -1.45 -21.45 -38.48
C ARG A 300 -0.72 -22.27 -37.42
N SER A 301 -1.32 -22.50 -36.25
CA SER A 301 -0.68 -23.22 -35.15
C SER A 301 -0.39 -24.66 -35.55
N PRO A 302 0.89 -25.11 -35.56
CA PRO A 302 1.24 -26.48 -35.89
C PRO A 302 0.57 -27.51 -34.97
N VAL A 303 0.29 -27.13 -33.72
CA VAL A 303 -0.42 -27.98 -32.74
C VAL A 303 -1.87 -28.23 -33.14
N LEU A 304 -2.53 -27.24 -33.74
CA LEU A 304 -3.92 -27.38 -34.21
C LEU A 304 -4.02 -27.99 -35.61
N LEU A 305 -3.01 -27.77 -36.46
CA LEU A 305 -2.95 -28.36 -37.80
C LEU A 305 -2.52 -29.83 -37.78
N HIS A 306 -1.60 -30.20 -36.88
CA HIS A 306 -1.07 -31.56 -36.76
C HIS A 306 -1.02 -32.04 -35.30
N PRO A 307 -2.18 -32.08 -34.60
CA PRO A 307 -2.23 -32.42 -33.17
C PRO A 307 -1.62 -33.78 -32.88
N ARG A 308 -1.88 -34.78 -33.73
CA ARG A 308 -1.31 -36.13 -33.59
C ARG A 308 0.22 -36.11 -33.63
N ARG A 309 0.84 -35.36 -34.53
CA ARG A 309 2.31 -35.29 -34.66
C ARG A 309 2.94 -34.66 -33.43
N TYR A 310 2.34 -33.58 -32.91
CA TYR A 310 2.83 -32.92 -31.71
C TYR A 310 2.65 -33.80 -30.46
N MET A 311 1.52 -34.50 -30.34
CA MET A 311 1.28 -35.45 -29.26
C MET A 311 2.21 -36.66 -29.32
N LEU A 312 2.53 -37.17 -30.51
CA LEU A 312 3.46 -38.29 -30.68
C LEU A 312 4.86 -37.95 -30.15
N GLN A 313 5.36 -36.73 -30.40
CA GLN A 313 6.66 -36.31 -29.85
C GLN A 313 6.66 -36.28 -28.31
N HIS A 314 5.55 -35.84 -27.70
CA HIS A 314 5.40 -35.87 -26.24
C HIS A 314 5.24 -37.29 -25.70
N ALA A 315 4.54 -38.16 -26.43
CA ALA A 315 4.40 -39.58 -26.08
C ALA A 315 5.77 -40.29 -26.13
N GLU A 316 6.55 -40.11 -27.21
CA GLU A 316 7.91 -40.64 -27.32
C GLU A 316 8.81 -40.15 -26.18
N ARG A 317 8.72 -38.86 -25.84
CA ARG A 317 9.46 -38.30 -24.70
C ARG A 317 9.02 -38.93 -23.38
N MET A 318 7.73 -39.15 -23.19
CA MET A 318 7.18 -39.81 -22.00
C MET A 318 7.69 -41.24 -21.90
N ASP A 319 7.70 -42.00 -22.99
CA ASP A 319 8.22 -43.36 -23.06
C ASP A 319 9.72 -43.41 -22.73
N MET A 320 10.52 -42.48 -23.29
CA MET A 320 11.94 -42.37 -22.98
C MET A 320 12.19 -42.09 -21.49
N LEU A 321 11.43 -41.16 -20.90
CA LEU A 321 11.53 -40.83 -19.47
C LEU A 321 11.08 -41.99 -18.59
N HIS A 322 10.03 -42.70 -18.97
CA HIS A 322 9.53 -43.88 -18.28
C HIS A 322 10.57 -45.01 -18.27
N GLN A 323 11.15 -45.32 -19.43
CA GLN A 323 12.22 -46.31 -19.54
C GLN A 323 13.46 -45.90 -18.74
N ARG A 324 13.81 -44.60 -18.69
CA ARG A 324 14.92 -44.10 -17.89
C ARG A 324 14.65 -44.27 -16.39
N LEU A 325 13.42 -44.00 -15.94
CA LEU A 325 13.00 -44.19 -14.56
C LEU A 325 13.10 -45.67 -14.16
N ILE A 326 12.53 -46.58 -14.95
CA ILE A 326 12.57 -48.04 -14.68
C ILE A 326 14.01 -48.51 -14.57
N ARG A 327 14.88 -48.13 -15.52
CA ARG A 327 16.30 -48.51 -15.52
C ARG A 327 17.04 -47.96 -14.30
N ALA A 328 16.77 -46.71 -13.90
CA ALA A 328 17.38 -46.13 -12.71
C ALA A 328 16.91 -46.83 -11.43
N ALA A 329 15.61 -47.13 -11.32
CA ALA A 329 15.02 -47.80 -10.17
C ALA A 329 15.52 -49.25 -10.02
N SER A 330 15.59 -50.00 -11.13
CA SER A 330 16.11 -51.38 -11.13
C SER A 330 17.60 -51.42 -10.78
N ASN A 331 18.41 -50.53 -11.34
CA ASN A 331 19.83 -50.40 -11.00
C ASN A 331 20.02 -50.05 -9.52
N ARG A 332 19.24 -49.09 -8.98
CA ARG A 332 19.30 -48.72 -7.57
C ARG A 332 18.93 -49.89 -6.66
N SER A 333 17.88 -50.63 -7.02
CA SER A 333 17.43 -51.81 -6.27
C SER A 333 18.49 -52.92 -6.27
N ARG A 334 19.11 -53.19 -7.43
CA ARG A 334 20.20 -54.16 -7.55
C ARG A 334 21.41 -53.77 -6.69
N LEU A 335 21.86 -52.51 -6.78
CA LEU A 335 22.99 -52.02 -5.96
C LEU A 335 22.69 -52.13 -4.46
N ASN A 336 21.46 -51.83 -4.04
CA ASN A 336 21.05 -52.00 -2.65
C ASN A 336 21.00 -53.46 -2.23
N ALA A 337 20.52 -54.36 -3.09
CA ALA A 337 20.50 -55.80 -2.83
C ALA A 337 21.93 -56.37 -2.70
N GLU A 338 22.84 -55.99 -3.60
CA GLU A 338 24.26 -56.35 -3.52
C GLU A 338 24.93 -55.81 -2.25
N LYS A 339 24.65 -54.55 -1.88
CA LYS A 339 25.15 -53.97 -0.64
C LYS A 339 24.64 -54.74 0.59
N ASN A 340 23.34 -55.05 0.63
CA ASN A 340 22.73 -55.83 1.70
C ASN A 340 23.31 -57.25 1.76
N ALA A 341 23.54 -57.90 0.62
CA ALA A 341 24.17 -59.22 0.55
C ALA A 341 25.61 -59.18 1.09
N ARG A 342 26.41 -58.17 0.72
CA ARG A 342 27.77 -57.97 1.27
C ARG A 342 27.74 -57.76 2.78
N MET A 343 26.84 -56.90 3.28
CA MET A 343 26.70 -56.66 4.73
C MET A 343 26.28 -57.93 5.47
N ARG A 344 25.35 -58.73 4.93
CA ARG A 344 24.98 -60.04 5.49
C ARG A 344 26.16 -61.01 5.51
N GLN A 345 26.93 -61.10 4.42
CA GLN A 345 28.11 -61.96 4.35
C GLN A 345 29.18 -61.57 5.39
N VAL A 346 29.38 -60.27 5.62
CA VAL A 346 30.27 -59.79 6.69
C VAL A 346 29.73 -60.22 8.06
N LEU A 347 28.44 -60.05 8.32
CA LEU A 347 27.81 -60.45 9.59
C LEU A 347 27.90 -61.97 9.83
N GLU A 348 27.70 -62.79 8.79
CA GLU A 348 27.85 -64.24 8.90
C GLU A 348 29.30 -64.68 9.11
N ARG A 349 30.26 -63.98 8.47
CA ARG A 349 31.68 -64.27 8.65
C ARG A 349 32.17 -63.92 10.06
N PHE A 350 31.61 -62.87 10.67
CA PHE A 350 31.86 -62.50 12.06
C PHE A 350 30.84 -63.12 13.01
N ASN A 351 30.54 -64.42 12.86
CA ASN A 351 29.67 -65.13 13.80
C ASN A 351 30.46 -65.48 15.09
N PRO A 352 30.25 -64.77 16.21
CA PRO A 352 31.03 -64.96 17.42
C PRO A 352 30.81 -66.35 18.02
N ARG A 353 29.65 -66.99 17.76
CA ARG A 353 29.36 -68.33 18.27
C ARG A 353 30.25 -69.39 17.64
N GLU A 354 30.51 -69.31 16.34
CA GLU A 354 31.41 -70.26 15.65
C GLU A 354 32.89 -70.02 16.04
N GLN A 355 33.29 -68.75 16.23
CA GLN A 355 34.63 -68.44 16.76
C GLN A 355 34.81 -69.00 18.18
N ILE A 356 33.82 -68.83 19.06
CA ILE A 356 33.84 -69.41 20.42
C ILE A 356 33.85 -70.94 20.35
N ARG A 357 33.09 -71.56 19.43
CA ARG A 357 33.04 -73.02 19.27
C ARG A 357 34.38 -73.58 18.77
N SER A 358 35.01 -72.92 17.81
CA SER A 358 36.33 -73.30 17.30
C SER A 358 37.40 -73.14 18.38
N ALA A 359 37.41 -72.03 19.12
CA ALA A 359 38.32 -71.81 20.24
C ALA A 359 38.12 -72.85 21.36
N ARG A 360 36.88 -73.24 21.67
CA ARG A 360 36.58 -74.36 22.58
C ARG A 360 37.15 -75.69 22.08
N LYS A 361 36.96 -76.02 20.80
CA LYS A 361 37.55 -77.24 20.22
C LYS A 361 39.08 -77.24 20.28
N GLN A 362 39.72 -76.10 20.02
CA GLN A 362 41.18 -75.95 20.08
C GLN A 362 41.69 -76.12 21.52
N THR A 363 41.00 -75.53 22.50
CA THR A 363 41.34 -75.70 23.92
C THR A 363 41.14 -77.13 24.40
N ASP A 364 40.04 -77.80 24.02
CA ASP A 364 39.81 -79.22 24.32
C ASP A 364 40.89 -80.13 23.70
N ALA A 365 41.28 -79.86 22.44
CA ALA A 365 42.32 -80.63 21.77
C ALA A 365 43.70 -80.42 22.42
N ALA A 366 44.05 -79.18 22.75
CA ALA A 366 45.28 -78.86 23.47
C ALA A 366 45.32 -79.51 24.86
N GLN A 367 44.20 -79.54 25.58
CA GLN A 367 44.08 -80.22 26.87
C GLN A 367 44.33 -81.74 26.72
N ARG A 368 43.69 -82.40 25.75
CA ARG A 368 43.92 -83.83 25.50
C ARG A 368 45.37 -84.14 25.10
N GLN A 369 45.99 -83.27 24.31
CA GLN A 369 47.40 -83.42 23.94
C GLN A 369 48.32 -83.29 25.17
N LEU A 370 48.06 -82.32 26.04
CA LEU A 370 48.78 -82.15 27.30
C LEU A 370 48.64 -83.39 28.20
N GLU A 371 47.42 -83.89 28.40
CA GLU A 371 47.16 -85.08 29.20
C GLU A 371 47.86 -86.32 28.64
N SER A 372 47.84 -86.50 27.31
CA SER A 372 48.55 -87.59 26.64
C SER A 372 50.06 -87.48 26.80
N ALA A 373 50.63 -86.29 26.63
CA ALA A 373 52.05 -86.04 26.81
C ALA A 373 52.50 -86.33 28.26
N MET A 374 51.71 -85.89 29.25
CA MET A 374 51.97 -86.19 30.66
C MET A 374 51.95 -87.70 30.95
N ARG A 375 50.99 -88.43 30.39
CA ARG A 375 50.91 -89.90 30.52
C ARG A 375 52.09 -90.61 29.84
N ALA A 376 52.54 -90.11 28.69
CA ALA A 376 53.70 -90.66 28.00
C ALA A 376 54.99 -90.46 28.81
N ILE A 377 55.23 -89.24 29.32
CA ILE A 377 56.41 -88.93 30.14
C ILE A 377 56.46 -89.81 31.40
N THR A 378 55.34 -89.94 32.11
CA THR A 378 55.25 -90.78 33.31
C THR A 378 55.43 -92.28 33.00
N LYS A 379 54.92 -92.77 31.86
CA LYS A 379 55.12 -94.15 31.41
C LYS A 379 56.58 -94.43 31.07
N THR A 380 57.23 -93.55 30.32
CA THR A 380 58.65 -93.70 29.93
C THR A 380 59.55 -93.69 31.16
N GLY A 381 59.32 -92.76 32.10
CA GLY A 381 60.06 -92.73 33.37
C GLY A 381 59.90 -94.04 34.18
N ARG A 382 58.69 -94.60 34.23
CA ARG A 382 58.46 -95.93 34.84
C ARG A 382 59.22 -97.05 34.12
N GLN A 383 59.22 -97.07 32.79
CA GLN A 383 59.92 -98.10 32.02
C GLN A 383 61.44 -98.06 32.22
N GLN A 384 62.04 -96.86 32.26
CA GLN A 384 63.46 -96.67 32.54
C GLN A 384 63.84 -97.18 33.93
N LEU A 385 63.02 -96.88 34.95
CA LEU A 385 63.21 -97.39 36.30
C LEU A 385 63.22 -98.93 36.34
N TYR A 386 62.25 -99.58 35.70
CA TYR A 386 62.17 -101.05 35.64
C TYR A 386 63.29 -101.70 34.81
N ALA A 387 63.79 -101.02 33.77
CA ALA A 387 64.94 -101.50 33.01
C ALA A 387 66.22 -101.46 33.87
N GLY A 388 66.44 -100.38 34.61
CA GLY A 388 67.57 -100.26 35.54
C GLY A 388 67.58 -101.37 36.61
N ILE A 389 66.41 -101.70 37.16
CA ILE A 389 66.27 -102.82 38.12
C ILE A 389 66.69 -104.16 37.49
N ARG A 390 66.23 -104.46 36.26
CA ARG A 390 66.57 -105.72 35.57
C ARG A 390 68.05 -105.84 35.23
N GLN A 391 68.71 -104.73 34.92
CA GLN A 391 70.13 -104.72 34.56
C GLN A 391 71.01 -104.99 35.78
N LEU A 392 70.62 -104.51 36.96
CA LEU A 392 71.25 -104.86 38.23
C LEU A 392 71.12 -106.35 38.55
N ASP A 393 69.96 -106.97 38.27
CA ASP A 393 69.73 -108.40 38.51
C ASP A 393 70.57 -109.34 37.62
N ALA A 394 70.89 -108.92 36.39
CA ALA A 394 71.59 -109.75 35.40
C ALA A 394 73.09 -109.92 35.67
N LEU A 395 73.70 -109.04 36.45
CA LEU A 395 75.14 -109.02 36.73
C LEU A 395 75.55 -109.81 37.98
N SER A 396 74.64 -110.58 38.59
CA SER A 396 74.91 -111.34 39.83
C SER A 396 75.60 -112.70 39.55
N PRO A 397 76.86 -112.92 40.00
CA PRO A 397 77.66 -114.12 39.69
C PRO A 397 77.07 -115.46 40.16
N LEU A 398 76.25 -115.44 41.23
CA LEU A 398 75.61 -116.63 41.79
C LEU A 398 74.64 -117.31 40.80
N LYS A 399 74.04 -116.56 39.87
CA LYS A 399 73.13 -117.14 38.87
C LYS A 399 73.85 -117.85 37.72
N VAL A 400 75.12 -117.55 37.45
CA VAL A 400 75.88 -118.20 36.35
C VAL A 400 76.22 -119.66 36.72
N MET A 401 76.53 -119.95 37.98
CA MET A 401 76.80 -121.32 38.43
C MET A 401 75.55 -122.22 38.45
N SER A 402 74.34 -121.64 38.52
CA SER A 402 73.08 -122.40 38.46
C SER A 402 72.73 -122.96 37.07
N ARG A 403 73.50 -122.60 36.02
CA ARG A 403 73.28 -123.05 34.63
C ARG A 403 74.09 -124.30 34.23
N GLY A 404 74.63 -125.04 35.19
CA GLY A 404 75.18 -126.40 34.94
C GLY A 404 76.62 -126.46 34.43
N TYR A 405 77.43 -125.42 34.66
CA TYR A 405 78.86 -125.44 34.33
C TYR A 405 79.68 -125.97 35.51
N SER A 406 80.53 -126.97 35.24
CA SER A 406 81.42 -127.61 36.22
C SER A 406 82.87 -127.17 36.01
N LEU A 407 83.65 -127.09 37.09
CA LEU A 407 85.09 -126.78 37.04
C LEU A 407 85.92 -128.03 37.34
N VAL A 408 86.88 -128.37 36.50
CA VAL A 408 87.71 -129.59 36.62
C VAL A 408 89.11 -129.23 37.12
N TYR A 409 89.58 -129.93 38.16
CA TYR A 409 90.86 -129.73 38.84
C TYR A 409 91.72 -131.00 38.83
N ASP A 410 93.03 -130.83 38.99
CA ASP A 410 94.02 -131.89 39.24
C ASP A 410 93.81 -132.58 40.61
N GLU A 411 94.43 -133.74 40.84
CA GLU A 411 94.29 -134.61 42.03
C GLU A 411 94.47 -133.84 43.35
N GLN A 412 95.40 -132.88 43.38
CA GLN A 412 95.69 -132.04 44.54
C GLN A 412 94.88 -130.72 44.61
N GLU A 413 93.88 -130.53 43.74
CA GLU A 413 93.02 -129.33 43.64
C GLU A 413 93.73 -127.99 43.35
N LYS A 414 95.05 -128.01 43.10
CA LYS A 414 95.84 -126.78 42.91
C LYS A 414 95.77 -126.19 41.51
N ARG A 415 95.40 -126.98 40.50
CA ARG A 415 95.45 -126.57 39.10
C ARG A 415 94.14 -126.91 38.40
N LEU A 416 93.54 -125.90 37.75
CA LEU A 416 92.36 -126.10 36.91
C LEU A 416 92.81 -126.70 35.58
N ILE A 417 92.21 -127.82 35.21
CA ILE A 417 92.47 -128.51 33.95
C ILE A 417 91.62 -127.82 32.89
N LYS A 418 92.30 -127.18 31.92
CA LYS A 418 91.64 -126.39 30.87
C LYS A 418 91.74 -127.05 29.49
N SER A 419 92.60 -128.05 29.34
CA SER A 419 92.86 -128.68 28.04
C SER A 419 93.14 -130.18 28.18
N LEU A 420 92.82 -130.94 27.12
CA LEU A 420 93.08 -132.38 27.04
C LEU A 420 94.58 -132.73 27.13
N LYS A 421 95.49 -131.78 26.87
CA LYS A 421 96.95 -131.99 27.01
C LYS A 421 97.45 -132.01 28.45
N ASP A 422 96.63 -131.53 29.40
CA ASP A 422 97.02 -131.40 30.80
C ASP A 422 96.84 -132.73 31.59
N VAL A 423 96.39 -133.80 30.94
CA VAL A 423 96.06 -135.08 31.60
C VAL A 423 96.48 -136.24 30.69
N GLN A 424 96.86 -137.39 31.26
CA GLN A 424 97.08 -138.64 30.53
C GLN A 424 96.08 -139.75 30.93
N PRO A 425 95.80 -140.73 30.05
CA PRO A 425 94.98 -141.89 30.42
C PRO A 425 95.59 -142.64 31.60
N GLY A 426 94.83 -142.75 32.70
CA GLY A 426 95.26 -143.31 33.97
C GLY A 426 95.29 -142.30 35.14
N ASP A 427 95.32 -140.99 34.85
CA ASP A 427 95.36 -139.94 35.89
C ASP A 427 94.02 -139.76 36.62
N SER A 428 94.08 -139.40 37.90
CA SER A 428 92.92 -139.04 38.73
C SER A 428 92.67 -137.53 38.73
N ILE A 429 91.43 -137.10 38.51
CA ILE A 429 90.98 -135.70 38.43
C ILE A 429 89.75 -135.47 39.30
N LYS A 430 89.53 -134.23 39.74
CA LYS A 430 88.35 -133.83 40.51
C LYS A 430 87.45 -132.86 39.77
N ILE A 431 86.13 -133.08 39.77
CA ILE A 431 85.15 -132.20 39.13
C ILE A 431 84.27 -131.55 40.19
N LYS A 432 84.18 -130.22 40.19
CA LYS A 432 83.33 -129.43 41.10
C LYS A 432 82.09 -128.91 40.37
N VAL A 433 80.92 -129.23 40.90
CA VAL A 433 79.60 -128.86 40.39
C VAL A 433 78.87 -127.96 41.41
N SER A 434 77.71 -127.43 41.03
CA SER A 434 76.92 -126.47 41.84
C SER A 434 76.58 -126.96 43.25
N ASP A 435 76.58 -128.27 43.47
CA ASP A 435 76.13 -128.94 44.68
C ASP A 435 77.15 -129.94 45.28
N GLY A 436 78.34 -130.11 44.69
CA GLY A 436 79.31 -131.09 45.19
C GLY A 436 80.59 -131.27 44.37
N GLN A 437 81.35 -132.32 44.70
CA GLN A 437 82.63 -132.64 44.07
C GLN A 437 82.77 -134.15 43.83
N LEU A 438 83.33 -134.54 42.68
CA LEU A 438 83.47 -135.93 42.23
C LEU A 438 84.95 -136.25 41.98
N ASP A 439 85.42 -137.40 42.48
CA ASP A 439 86.74 -137.96 42.17
C ASP A 439 86.60 -138.93 40.98
N CYS A 440 87.34 -138.68 39.91
CA CYS A 440 87.21 -139.38 38.63
C CYS A 440 88.58 -139.82 38.12
N GLN A 441 88.67 -140.96 37.42
CA GLN A 441 89.90 -141.40 36.75
C GLN A 441 89.73 -141.39 35.23
N VAL A 442 90.72 -140.90 34.50
CA VAL A 442 90.59 -140.75 33.05
C VAL A 442 90.90 -142.05 32.32
N TRP A 443 89.87 -142.68 31.76
CA TRP A 443 89.98 -143.99 31.12
C TRP A 443 90.19 -143.94 29.60
N GLY A 444 89.91 -142.79 28.97
CA GLY A 444 90.10 -142.59 27.54
C GLY A 444 89.95 -141.12 27.18
N MET A 445 90.74 -140.68 26.21
CA MET A 445 90.72 -139.31 25.70
C MET A 445 90.39 -139.33 24.22
N LYS A 446 89.43 -138.49 23.82
CA LYS A 446 89.05 -138.26 22.43
C LYS A 446 89.09 -136.76 22.21
N GLU A 447 89.94 -136.32 21.29
CA GLU A 447 90.04 -134.91 20.94
C GLU A 447 89.08 -134.62 19.78
N ASP A 448 88.07 -133.78 20.04
CA ASP A 448 87.12 -133.35 19.02
C ASP A 448 87.73 -132.23 18.16
N ALA A 449 87.68 -132.42 16.84
CA ALA A 449 88.14 -131.45 15.86
C ALA A 449 87.30 -130.17 15.93
N LYS A 450 87.91 -129.10 16.43
CA LYS A 450 87.34 -127.75 16.54
C LYS A 450 86.83 -127.27 15.17
N HIS A 451 85.52 -127.01 15.07
CA HIS A 451 84.99 -126.07 14.09
C HIS A 451 84.96 -124.67 14.71
N GLY A 452 85.52 -123.73 13.96
CA GLY A 452 85.59 -122.32 14.28
C GLY A 452 84.21 -121.72 14.51
N GLY A 453 84.16 -120.83 15.50
CA GLY A 453 82.97 -120.05 15.79
C GLY A 453 82.80 -118.86 14.85
N GLU A 454 81.66 -118.21 15.05
CA GLU A 454 81.61 -116.77 15.29
C GLU A 454 80.77 -116.51 16.55
#